data_AF-A0A2V9UCI5-F1
#
_entry.id   AF-A0A2V9UCI5-F1
#
_cell.length_a   1.000
_cell.length_b   1.000
_cell.length_c   1.000
_cell.angle_alpha   90.00
_cell.angle_beta   90.00
_cell.angle_gamma   90.00
#
_symmetry.space_group_name_H-M   'P 1'
#
loop_
_entity.id
_entity.type
_entity.pdbx_description
1 polymer ?
#
loop_
_entity_poly.entity_id
_entity_poly.type
_entity_poly.pdbx_seq_one_letter_code
_entity_poly.pdbx_strand_id
1 'polypeptide(L)'
;MPFALHSLSRSELITGASCFYSRVSRRSAASLLERLVKQSDCEYVFTSPQDPAKPLGPWVLEEQMAQLRKKIKTHADAGLHALRHTFLTEAGEYTDPFTLQYVAGHDNIKTTMRYVHPCEEAIEKLFMRLGNLERPEGRVECKRSVQNPVQSEMPSDTDLVKLFITGSLHPAEVVELADTPS
;
A
#
# COMPACT_ATOMS: atom_id res chain seq x y z
N MET A 1 -4.16 1.90 13.03
CA MET A 1 -3.19 2.97 13.34
C MET A 1 -3.65 4.27 12.68
N PRO A 2 -4.10 5.29 13.44
CA PRO A 2 -4.46 6.58 12.85
C PRO A 2 -3.18 7.32 12.46
N PHE A 3 -3.05 7.63 11.16
CA PHE A 3 -2.06 8.60 10.68
C PHE A 3 -2.52 9.98 11.21
N ALA A 4 -2.02 10.38 12.37
CA ALA A 4 -2.41 11.62 13.01
C ALA A 4 -1.77 12.79 12.25
N LEU A 5 -2.40 13.24 11.16
CA LEU A 5 -2.04 14.50 10.49
C LEU A 5 -2.03 15.69 11.47
N HIS A 6 -2.74 15.56 12.60
CA HIS A 6 -2.80 16.50 13.71
C HIS A 6 -1.47 16.65 14.47
N SER A 7 -0.54 15.71 14.35
CA SER A 7 0.73 15.70 15.09
C SER A 7 1.95 16.07 14.25
N LEU A 8 1.78 16.56 13.01
CA LEU A 8 2.90 16.93 12.15
C LEU A 8 3.66 18.14 12.74
N SER A 9 4.84 17.88 13.32
CA SER A 9 5.69 18.90 13.95
C SER A 9 6.52 19.65 12.89
N ARG A 10 6.78 20.94 13.11
CA ARG A 10 7.69 21.78 12.31
C ARG A 10 9.07 21.12 12.13
N SER A 11 9.55 20.41 13.16
CA SER A 11 10.85 19.74 13.13
C SER A 11 10.87 18.54 12.16
N GLU A 12 9.76 17.81 12.03
CA GLU A 12 9.66 16.62 11.17
C GLU A 12 9.60 16.97 9.67
N LEU A 13 9.05 18.15 9.34
CA LEU A 13 9.03 18.69 7.97
C LEU A 13 10.40 19.15 7.47
N ILE A 14 11.26 19.64 8.35
CA ILE A 14 12.58 20.17 7.98
C ILE A 14 13.65 19.05 7.94
N THR A 15 13.49 18.00 8.76
CA THR A 15 14.50 16.92 8.90
C THR A 15 14.25 15.71 7.99
N GLY A 16 13.23 15.75 7.12
CA GLY A 16 13.01 14.73 6.10
C GLY A 16 12.57 13.35 6.61
N ALA A 17 12.19 13.22 7.88
CA ALA A 17 11.95 11.93 8.53
C ALA A 17 10.56 11.32 8.33
N SER A 18 9.62 11.98 7.64
CA SER A 18 8.27 11.42 7.44
C SER A 18 7.57 11.78 6.12
N CYS A 19 8.04 12.78 5.36
CA CYS A 19 7.23 13.34 4.27
C CYS A 19 7.61 12.79 2.89
N PHE A 20 7.15 11.58 2.56
CA PHE A 20 7.18 11.08 1.18
C PHE A 20 5.99 11.64 0.40
N TYR A 21 6.14 12.86 -0.12
CA TYR A 21 5.19 13.44 -1.07
C TYR A 21 5.33 12.73 -2.43
N SER A 22 4.26 12.09 -2.88
CA SER A 22 4.14 11.59 -4.25
C SER A 22 4.40 12.73 -5.26
N ARG A 23 4.99 12.38 -6.41
CA ARG A 23 5.43 13.32 -7.45
C ARG A 23 4.34 14.29 -7.93
N VAL A 24 3.07 13.93 -7.79
CA VAL A 24 1.90 14.71 -8.26
C VAL A 24 1.64 15.96 -7.40
N SER A 25 2.04 15.99 -6.12
CA SER A 25 1.58 17.05 -5.20
C SER A 25 2.68 17.94 -4.61
N ARG A 26 3.95 17.81 -5.02
CA ARG A 26 5.03 18.64 -4.47
C ARG A 26 4.81 20.14 -4.67
N ARG A 27 4.38 20.59 -5.85
CA ARG A 27 4.27 22.05 -6.12
C ARG A 27 3.07 22.69 -5.45
N SER A 28 1.90 22.03 -5.51
CA SER A 28 0.67 22.59 -4.93
C SER A 28 0.73 22.59 -3.40
N ALA A 29 1.13 21.46 -2.81
CA ALA A 29 1.13 21.35 -1.36
C ALA A 29 2.29 22.07 -0.68
N ALA A 30 3.47 22.16 -1.30
CA ALA A 30 4.60 22.87 -0.69
C ALA A 30 4.25 24.33 -0.40
N SER A 31 3.65 25.03 -1.37
CA SER A 31 3.24 26.44 -1.18
C SER A 31 2.20 26.59 -0.05
N LEU A 32 1.30 25.61 0.10
CA LEU A 32 0.27 25.59 1.12
C LEU A 32 0.90 25.35 2.51
N LEU A 33 1.79 24.37 2.62
CA LEU A 33 2.51 24.05 3.86
C LEU A 33 3.41 25.21 4.30
N GLU A 34 4.16 25.82 3.37
CA GLU A 34 4.97 27.01 3.67
C GLU A 34 4.12 28.16 4.22
N ARG A 35 2.94 28.37 3.64
CA ARG A 35 1.99 29.38 4.14
C ARG A 35 1.48 29.03 5.53
N LEU A 36 1.12 27.78 5.79
CA LEU A 36 0.63 27.33 7.11
C LEU A 36 1.73 27.46 8.18
N VAL A 37 2.96 27.09 7.86
CA VAL A 37 4.12 27.26 8.76
C VAL A 37 4.41 28.74 9.05
N LYS A 38 4.12 29.66 8.12
CA LYS A 38 4.24 31.10 8.42
C LYS A 38 3.13 31.62 9.33
N GLN A 39 1.98 30.94 9.37
CA GLN A 39 0.79 31.37 10.12
C GLN A 39 0.66 30.69 11.48
N SER A 40 1.37 29.58 11.74
CA SER A 40 1.29 28.89 13.02
C SER A 40 2.19 29.55 14.06
N ASP A 41 1.68 29.72 15.29
CA ASP A 41 2.47 30.22 16.43
C ASP A 41 2.91 29.09 17.38
N CYS A 42 2.63 27.84 16.99
CA CYS A 42 2.99 26.64 17.75
C CYS A 42 3.86 25.67 16.94
N GLU A 43 4.24 24.57 17.60
CA GLU A 43 5.09 23.52 17.01
C GLU A 43 4.44 22.83 15.80
N TYR A 44 3.11 22.78 15.75
CA TYR A 44 2.37 22.05 14.72
C TYR A 44 2.15 22.89 13.45
N VAL A 45 2.08 22.21 12.31
CA VAL A 45 1.79 22.88 11.03
C VAL A 45 0.31 23.14 10.81
N PHE A 46 -0.55 22.21 11.25
CA PHE A 46 -1.99 22.37 11.20
C PHE A 46 -2.50 22.86 12.55
N THR A 47 -2.94 24.11 12.58
CA THR A 47 -3.42 24.79 13.80
C THR A 47 -4.92 25.02 13.76
N SER A 48 -5.51 25.31 14.92
CA SER A 48 -6.93 25.65 15.01
C SER A 48 -7.22 26.93 14.22
N PRO A 49 -8.30 26.99 13.42
CA PRO A 49 -8.71 28.21 12.72
C PRO A 49 -8.99 29.41 13.66
N GLN A 50 -9.30 29.13 14.91
CA GLN A 50 -9.66 30.13 15.93
C GLN A 50 -8.45 30.59 16.75
N ASP A 51 -7.42 29.74 16.87
CA ASP A 51 -6.27 29.99 17.73
C ASP A 51 -5.00 29.36 17.11
N PRO A 52 -4.08 30.19 16.55
CA PRO A 52 -2.86 29.70 15.90
C PRO A 52 -1.84 29.10 16.87
N ALA A 53 -2.02 29.27 18.19
CA ALA A 53 -1.16 28.69 19.20
C ALA A 53 -1.55 27.25 19.59
N LYS A 54 -2.68 26.73 19.08
CA LYS A 54 -3.18 25.38 19.40
C LYS A 54 -3.17 24.46 18.19
N PRO A 55 -2.88 23.15 18.37
CA PRO A 55 -2.97 22.17 17.30
C PRO A 55 -4.42 21.99 16.83
N LEU A 56 -4.57 21.49 15.60
CA LEU A 56 -5.87 21.12 15.06
C LEU A 56 -6.51 20.00 15.88
N GLY A 57 -7.75 20.21 16.35
CA GLY A 57 -8.48 19.19 17.11
C GLY A 57 -8.70 17.90 16.30
N PRO A 58 -8.69 16.72 16.95
CA PRO A 58 -8.69 15.41 16.28
C PRO A 58 -9.92 15.18 15.38
N TRP A 59 -11.07 15.74 15.76
CA TRP A 59 -12.34 15.55 15.04
C TRP A 59 -12.56 16.54 13.89
N VAL A 60 -11.74 17.60 13.79
CA VAL A 60 -11.99 18.69 12.84
C VAL A 60 -11.93 18.20 11.40
N LEU A 61 -10.96 17.33 11.06
CA LEU A 61 -10.82 16.81 9.70
C LEU A 61 -11.97 15.85 9.34
N GLU A 62 -12.43 15.05 10.30
CA GLU A 62 -13.56 14.15 10.09
C GLU A 62 -14.87 14.92 9.89
N GLU A 63 -15.09 15.98 10.67
CA GLU A 63 -16.23 16.87 10.54
C GLU A 63 -16.22 17.61 9.20
N GLN A 64 -15.07 18.17 8.81
CA GLN A 64 -14.89 18.81 7.51
C GLN A 64 -15.18 17.84 6.36
N MET A 65 -14.71 16.60 6.46
CA MET A 65 -15.02 15.54 5.49
C MET A 65 -16.52 15.20 5.49
N ALA A 66 -17.18 15.14 6.64
CA ALA A 66 -18.62 14.94 6.73
C ALA A 66 -19.41 16.07 6.05
N GLN A 67 -19.00 17.33 6.22
CA GLN A 67 -19.59 18.48 5.54
C GLN A 67 -19.37 18.42 4.02
N LEU A 68 -18.18 18.01 3.58
CA LEU A 68 -17.85 17.83 2.17
C LEU A 68 -18.73 16.75 1.53
N ARG A 69 -18.89 15.59 2.19
CA ARG A 69 -19.76 14.49 1.73
C ARG A 69 -21.19 14.96 1.47
N LYS A 70 -21.75 15.82 2.34
CA LYS A 70 -23.09 16.40 2.16
C LYS A 70 -23.20 17.27 0.90
N LYS A 71 -22.12 17.96 0.51
CA LYS A 71 -22.11 18.85 -0.67
C LYS A 71 -21.93 18.08 -1.97
N ILE A 72 -21.03 17.10 -2.00
CA ILE A 72 -20.61 16.40 -3.22
C ILE A 72 -21.45 15.13 -3.47
N LYS A 73 -22.31 14.72 -2.52
CA LYS A 73 -23.15 13.50 -2.59
C LYS A 73 -22.31 12.25 -2.91
N THR A 74 -21.30 12.00 -2.11
CA THR A 74 -20.44 10.81 -2.21
C THR A 74 -20.96 9.67 -1.35
N HIS A 75 -20.39 8.46 -1.51
CA HIS A 75 -20.69 7.31 -0.66
C HIS A 75 -20.45 7.60 0.83
N ALA A 76 -21.21 6.93 1.71
CA ALA A 76 -21.11 7.12 3.15
C ALA A 76 -19.68 6.84 3.67
N ASP A 77 -19.02 5.84 3.11
CA ASP A 77 -17.68 5.42 3.53
C ASP A 77 -16.54 6.25 2.93
N ALA A 78 -16.84 7.27 2.12
CA ALA A 78 -15.85 8.15 1.51
C ALA A 78 -15.25 9.14 2.53
N GLY A 79 -14.51 8.61 3.50
CA GLY A 79 -13.80 9.35 4.55
C GLY A 79 -12.29 9.47 4.31
N LEU A 80 -11.57 10.05 5.26
CA LEU A 80 -10.10 10.18 5.23
C LEU A 80 -9.40 8.83 5.12
N HIS A 81 -9.94 7.80 5.79
CA HIS A 81 -9.39 6.44 5.72
C HIS A 81 -9.57 5.82 4.33
N ALA A 82 -10.70 6.07 3.68
CA ALA A 82 -10.94 5.63 2.31
C ALA A 82 -9.98 6.32 1.34
N LEU A 83 -9.76 7.64 1.49
CA LEU A 83 -8.76 8.35 0.68
C LEU A 83 -7.35 7.75 0.84
N ARG A 84 -6.99 7.38 2.07
CA ARG A 84 -5.74 6.68 2.33
C ARG A 84 -5.68 5.32 1.62
N HIS A 85 -6.77 4.55 1.63
CA HIS A 85 -6.84 3.30 0.86
C HIS A 85 -6.69 3.54 -0.64
N THR A 86 -7.41 4.52 -1.19
CA THR A 86 -7.31 4.88 -2.62
C THR A 86 -5.86 5.20 -3.00
N PHE A 87 -5.18 6.03 -2.19
CA PHE A 87 -3.78 6.36 -2.41
C PHE A 87 -2.87 5.12 -2.36
N LEU A 88 -3.06 4.24 -1.37
CA LEU A 88 -2.21 3.06 -1.22
C LEU A 88 -2.43 2.02 -2.33
N THR A 89 -3.67 1.84 -2.79
CA THR A 89 -3.98 0.98 -3.93
C THR A 89 -3.30 1.51 -5.19
N GLU A 90 -3.43 2.81 -5.49
CA GLU A 90 -2.79 3.41 -6.65
C GLU A 90 -1.26 3.35 -6.55
N ALA A 91 -0.68 3.69 -5.39
CA ALA A 91 0.76 3.64 -5.19
C ALA A 91 1.34 2.20 -5.24
N GLY A 92 0.53 1.19 -4.90
CA GLY A 92 0.92 -0.22 -4.95
C GLY A 92 1.17 -0.75 -6.36
N GLU A 93 0.62 -0.11 -7.39
CA GLU A 93 0.91 -0.46 -8.78
C GLU A 93 2.32 -0.03 -9.23
N TYR A 94 2.87 1.01 -8.60
CA TYR A 94 4.13 1.64 -9.03
C TYR A 94 5.32 1.34 -8.12
N THR A 95 5.10 0.67 -6.98
CA THR A 95 6.10 0.52 -5.91
C THR A 95 6.17 -0.91 -5.39
N ASP A 96 7.29 -1.28 -4.79
CA ASP A 96 7.43 -2.56 -4.11
C ASP A 96 6.70 -2.56 -2.76
N PRO A 97 6.26 -3.74 -2.27
CA PRO A 97 5.49 -3.84 -1.02
C PRO A 97 6.21 -3.30 0.22
N PHE A 98 7.55 -3.33 0.27
CA PHE A 98 8.31 -2.84 1.44
C PHE A 98 8.42 -1.32 1.44
N THR A 99 8.67 -0.72 0.28
CA THR A 99 8.61 0.73 0.12
C THR A 99 7.20 1.24 0.40
N LEU A 100 6.17 0.55 -0.11
CA LEU A 100 4.78 0.90 0.17
C LEU A 100 4.47 0.80 1.67
N GLN A 101 5.02 -0.19 2.38
CA GLN A 101 4.85 -0.34 3.83
C GLN A 101 5.45 0.86 4.58
N TYR A 102 6.65 1.30 4.19
CA TYR A 102 7.30 2.46 4.75
C TYR A 102 6.48 3.74 4.50
N VAL A 103 6.02 3.95 3.28
CA VAL A 103 5.16 5.10 2.91
C VAL A 103 3.82 5.05 3.67
N ALA A 104 3.26 3.87 3.85
CA ALA A 104 2.06 3.69 4.65
C ALA A 104 2.34 3.89 6.15
N GLY A 105 3.55 3.69 6.65
CA GLY A 105 3.80 3.63 8.09
C GLY A 105 3.05 2.47 8.75
N HIS A 106 3.03 1.31 8.09
CA HIS A 106 2.46 0.08 8.65
C HIS A 106 3.53 -0.72 9.38
N ASP A 107 3.25 -1.13 10.62
CA ASP A 107 4.17 -1.97 11.40
C ASP A 107 4.24 -3.41 10.89
N ASN A 108 3.18 -3.89 10.22
CA ASN A 108 3.06 -5.24 9.72
C ASN A 108 2.89 -5.25 8.20
N ILE A 109 3.76 -5.95 7.49
CA ILE A 109 3.68 -6.06 6.03
C ILE A 109 2.33 -6.61 5.54
N LYS A 110 1.67 -7.47 6.34
CA LYS A 110 0.37 -8.05 6.00
C LYS A 110 -0.70 -6.99 5.73
N THR A 111 -0.67 -5.85 6.43
CA THR A 111 -1.65 -4.78 6.20
C THR A 111 -1.38 -4.01 4.91
N THR A 112 -0.16 -4.06 4.39
CA THR A 112 0.25 -3.46 3.11
C THR A 112 -0.02 -4.38 1.92
N MET A 113 0.12 -5.70 2.11
CA MET A 113 -0.04 -6.69 1.04
C MET A 113 -1.40 -6.62 0.33
N ARG A 114 -2.45 -6.13 0.98
CA ARG A 114 -3.77 -5.96 0.37
C ARG A 114 -3.83 -4.96 -0.79
N TYR A 115 -2.80 -4.11 -0.96
CA TYR A 115 -2.70 -3.10 -2.01
C TYR A 115 -1.77 -3.51 -3.15
N VAL A 116 -1.09 -4.64 -3.03
CA VAL A 116 -0.10 -5.09 -4.01
C VAL A 116 -0.69 -6.26 -4.78
N HIS A 117 -0.93 -6.03 -6.07
CA HIS A 117 -1.55 -7.01 -6.95
C HIS A 117 -0.53 -7.46 -8.01
N PRO A 118 -0.23 -8.77 -8.12
CA PRO A 118 0.64 -9.28 -9.17
C PRO A 118 0.03 -8.99 -10.54
N CYS A 119 0.71 -8.18 -11.35
CA CYS A 119 0.34 -7.97 -12.75
C CYS A 119 0.94 -9.09 -13.61
N GLU A 120 0.14 -9.65 -14.52
CA GLU A 120 0.58 -10.71 -15.45
C GLU A 120 1.84 -10.29 -16.22
N GLU A 121 1.89 -9.05 -16.72
CA GLU A 121 3.07 -8.53 -17.40
C GLU A 121 4.33 -8.54 -16.52
N ALA A 122 4.19 -8.30 -15.21
CA ALA A 122 5.32 -8.29 -14.28
C ALA A 122 5.86 -9.71 -14.07
N ILE A 123 4.97 -10.70 -14.06
CA ILE A 123 5.29 -12.12 -13.96
C ILE A 123 6.01 -12.58 -15.24
N GLU A 124 5.48 -12.23 -16.42
CA GLU A 124 6.12 -12.55 -17.69
C GLU A 124 7.51 -11.92 -17.81
N LYS A 125 7.65 -10.62 -17.48
CA LYS A 125 8.94 -9.93 -17.47
C LYS A 125 9.94 -10.59 -16.52
N LEU A 126 9.49 -11.11 -15.38
CA LEU A 126 10.32 -11.85 -14.44
C LEU A 126 10.85 -13.14 -15.08
N PHE A 127 9.98 -13.96 -15.67
CA PHE A 127 10.39 -15.22 -16.30
C PHE A 127 11.30 -15.00 -17.51
N MET A 128 11.03 -13.97 -18.32
CA MET A 128 11.91 -13.59 -19.43
C MET A 128 13.30 -13.18 -18.94
N ARG A 129 13.38 -12.42 -17.84
CA ARG A 129 14.68 -12.05 -17.23
C ARG A 129 15.40 -13.27 -16.69
N LEU A 130 14.70 -14.15 -15.96
CA LEU A 130 15.29 -15.36 -15.38
C LEU A 130 15.78 -16.33 -16.46
N GLY A 131 15.04 -16.50 -17.54
CA GLY A 131 15.44 -17.35 -18.67
C GLY A 131 16.68 -16.85 -19.41
N ASN A 132 16.96 -15.54 -19.35
CA ASN A 132 18.12 -14.91 -19.98
C ASN A 132 19.36 -14.85 -19.07
N LEU A 133 19.27 -15.26 -17.80
CA LEU A 133 20.44 -15.37 -16.93
C LEU A 133 21.20 -16.65 -17.28
N GLU A 134 22.46 -16.53 -17.66
CA GLU A 134 23.34 -17.69 -17.79
C GLU A 134 23.39 -18.43 -16.45
N ARG A 135 23.08 -19.72 -16.49
CA ARG A 135 23.17 -20.56 -15.31
C ARG A 135 24.64 -20.61 -14.89
N PRO A 136 25.01 -20.23 -13.66
CA PRO A 136 26.39 -20.35 -13.22
C PRO A 136 26.78 -21.84 -13.26
N GLU A 137 27.69 -22.19 -14.17
CA GLU A 137 28.30 -23.51 -14.26
C GLU A 137 29.20 -23.70 -13.03
N GLY A 138 28.59 -24.15 -11.94
CA GLY A 138 29.22 -24.34 -10.65
C GLY A 138 28.24 -24.98 -9.68
N ARG A 139 28.14 -26.30 -9.73
CA ARG A 139 27.34 -27.11 -8.81
C ARG A 139 27.84 -26.89 -7.38
N VAL A 140 27.23 -25.96 -6.64
CA VAL A 140 27.38 -25.90 -5.19
C VAL A 140 26.60 -27.08 -4.63
N GLU A 141 27.33 -28.12 -4.24
CA GLU A 141 26.77 -29.29 -3.59
C GLU A 141 26.18 -28.87 -2.23
N CYS A 142 24.86 -28.73 -2.16
CA CYS A 142 24.17 -28.41 -0.91
C CYS A 142 24.26 -29.63 0.03
N LYS A 143 25.24 -29.62 0.94
CA LYS A 143 25.48 -30.73 1.89
C LYS A 143 24.45 -30.86 3.01
N ARG A 144 23.28 -30.21 2.92
CA ARG A 144 22.15 -30.44 3.83
C ARG A 144 20.84 -29.96 3.22
N SER A 145 20.23 -30.79 2.40
CA SER A 145 18.80 -30.73 2.19
C SER A 145 18.12 -31.20 3.47
N VAL A 146 17.40 -30.31 4.15
CA VAL A 146 16.33 -30.74 5.06
C VAL A 146 15.25 -31.28 4.12
N GLN A 147 15.20 -32.60 3.91
CA GLN A 147 14.11 -33.20 3.15
C GLN A 147 12.80 -32.98 3.93
N ASN A 148 11.93 -32.11 3.43
CA ASN A 148 10.51 -32.27 3.66
C ASN A 148 10.02 -33.28 2.61
N PRO A 149 9.50 -34.46 2.98
CA PRO A 149 9.12 -35.48 2.02
C PRO A 149 7.79 -35.08 1.37
N VAL A 150 7.84 -34.29 0.31
CA VAL A 150 6.77 -34.32 -0.70
C VAL A 150 7.29 -35.20 -1.83
N GLN A 151 6.76 -36.41 -1.93
CA GLN A 151 7.04 -37.30 -3.06
C GLN A 151 6.45 -36.64 -4.31
N SER A 152 7.29 -36.01 -5.14
CA SER A 152 6.89 -35.63 -6.49
C SER A 152 7.26 -36.77 -7.43
N GLU A 153 6.31 -37.66 -7.69
CA GLU A 153 6.41 -38.53 -8.84
C GLU A 153 6.14 -37.68 -10.09
N MET A 154 7.06 -37.73 -11.06
CA MET A 154 6.90 -37.01 -12.33
C MET A 154 5.66 -37.57 -13.05
N PRO A 155 4.61 -36.76 -13.32
CA PRO A 155 3.45 -37.24 -14.04
C PRO A 155 3.87 -37.61 -15.46
N SER A 156 3.42 -38.77 -15.92
CA SER A 156 3.71 -39.29 -17.25
C SER A 156 3.04 -38.43 -18.33
N ASP A 157 3.57 -38.42 -19.55
CA ASP A 157 3.06 -37.59 -20.67
C ASP A 157 1.56 -37.78 -20.94
N THR A 158 0.99 -38.93 -20.56
CA THR A 158 -0.45 -39.21 -20.66
C THR A 158 -1.30 -38.41 -19.66
N ASP A 159 -0.74 -37.95 -18.55
CA ASP A 159 -1.44 -37.20 -17.50
C ASP A 159 -1.55 -35.71 -17.84
N LEU A 160 -0.57 -35.16 -18.57
CA LEU A 160 -0.64 -33.78 -19.07
C LEU A 160 -1.75 -33.59 -20.11
N VAL A 161 -1.98 -34.59 -20.97
CA VAL A 161 -3.06 -34.53 -21.97
C VAL A 161 -4.44 -34.54 -21.32
N LYS A 162 -4.62 -35.22 -20.18
CA LYS A 162 -5.89 -35.21 -19.43
C LYS A 162 -6.16 -33.86 -18.78
N LEU A 163 -5.14 -33.18 -18.26
CA LEU A 163 -5.28 -31.85 -17.66
C LEU A 163 -5.73 -30.78 -18.66
N PHE A 164 -5.31 -30.87 -19.92
CA PHE A 164 -5.76 -29.96 -20.98
C PHE A 164 -7.20 -30.21 -21.44
N ILE A 165 -7.72 -31.43 -21.29
CA ILE A 165 -9.09 -31.78 -21.73
C ILE A 165 -10.14 -31.46 -20.65
N THR A 166 -9.80 -31.53 -19.36
CA THR A 166 -10.73 -31.26 -18.25
C THR A 166 -10.81 -29.77 -17.84
N GLY A 167 -10.26 -28.85 -18.63
CA GLY A 167 -10.38 -27.40 -18.46
C GLY A 167 -11.79 -26.84 -18.73
N SER A 168 -12.82 -27.48 -18.19
CA SER A 168 -14.15 -26.90 -18.05
C SER A 168 -14.11 -25.99 -16.82
N LEU A 169 -13.94 -24.68 -17.06
CA LEU A 169 -14.09 -23.61 -16.07
C LEU A 169 -15.44 -23.76 -15.35
N HIS A 170 -15.42 -24.28 -14.13
CA HIS A 170 -16.52 -24.05 -13.20
C HIS A 170 -16.32 -22.64 -12.60
N PRO A 171 -17.33 -21.76 -12.62
CA PRO A 171 -17.24 -20.47 -11.96
C PRO A 171 -17.07 -20.69 -10.46
N ALA A 172 -16.01 -20.10 -9.89
CA ALA A 172 -15.71 -20.18 -8.48
C ALA A 172 -16.86 -19.59 -7.66
N GLU A 173 -17.38 -20.40 -6.73
CA GLU A 173 -18.38 -20.01 -5.76
C GLU A 173 -17.75 -19.02 -4.76
N VAL A 174 -18.42 -17.88 -4.56
CA VAL A 174 -18.00 -16.82 -3.65
C VAL A 174 -18.22 -17.30 -2.21
N VAL A 175 -17.13 -17.62 -1.52
CA VAL A 175 -17.16 -17.79 -0.06
C VAL A 175 -17.03 -16.40 0.57
N GLU A 176 -18.11 -15.90 1.16
CA GLU A 176 -18.09 -14.71 2.00
C GLU A 176 -17.13 -14.93 3.18
N LEU A 177 -16.04 -14.17 3.19
CA LEU A 177 -15.14 -14.07 4.33
C LEU A 177 -15.64 -12.96 5.24
N ALA A 178 -16.10 -13.37 6.42
CA ALA A 178 -16.61 -12.51 7.48
C ALA A 178 -15.64 -11.36 7.83
N ASP A 179 -16.25 -10.20 8.07
CA ASP A 179 -15.62 -8.98 8.55
C ASP A 179 -14.75 -9.23 9.79
N THR A 180 -13.45 -9.00 9.64
CA THR A 180 -12.55 -8.79 10.79
C THR A 180 -12.40 -7.28 10.99
N PRO A 181 -12.95 -6.71 12.08
CA PRO A 181 -12.79 -5.28 12.34
C PRO A 181 -11.33 -4.96 12.69
N SER A 182 -10.86 -3.83 12.15
CA SER A 182 -9.56 -3.21 12.46
C SER A 182 -9.55 -2.50 13.81
#